data_AF-K7AYN2-F1
#
_entry.id   AF-K7AYN2-F1
#
_cell.length_a   1.000
_cell.length_b   1.000
_cell.length_c   1.000
_cell.angle_alpha   90.00
_cell.angle_beta   90.00
_cell.angle_gamma   90.00
#
_symmetry.space_group_name_H-M   'P 1'
#
loop_
_entity.id
_entity.type
_entity.pdbx_description
1 polymer ?
#
loop_
_entity_poly.entity_id
_entity_poly.type
_entity_poly.pdbx_seq_one_letter_code
_entity_poly.pdbx_strand_id
1 'polypeptide(L)'
;MLSKKRWISALTCSLLLLQGCQNTPQTEMLSGSILNNVSPRKLIKDVPFYPQEKFFCGLTTLSEALNFYGHSTTPESIAPSLFILGREGSLQLEMISAARSYGLLAYSTQSDFKTLFSLIDNDVPVIVFQNVAASWFPMWHYALVIGYGQIEQKIILHTGEAEVHEMSYELFEIV
;
A
#
# COMPACT_ATOMS: atom_id res chain seq x y z
N MET A 1 9.69 31.81 -43.28
CA MET A 1 10.19 31.91 -41.89
C MET A 1 9.10 31.98 -40.82
N LEU A 2 7.89 32.48 -41.10
CA LEU A 2 6.81 32.59 -40.10
C LEU A 2 6.18 31.26 -39.66
N SER A 3 6.14 30.21 -40.50
CA SER A 3 5.57 28.92 -40.08
C SER A 3 6.45 28.23 -39.04
N LYS A 4 7.78 28.18 -39.22
CA LYS A 4 8.70 27.54 -38.25
C LYS A 4 8.58 28.13 -36.83
N LYS A 5 8.43 29.45 -36.67
CA LYS A 5 8.23 30.10 -35.35
C LYS A 5 6.91 29.69 -34.68
N ARG A 6 5.82 29.55 -35.44
CA ARG A 6 4.51 29.12 -34.91
C ARG A 6 4.53 27.67 -34.41
N TRP A 7 5.26 26.80 -35.10
CA TRP A 7 5.41 25.40 -34.73
C TRP A 7 6.29 25.24 -33.50
N ILE A 8 7.36 26.03 -33.39
CA ILE A 8 8.20 26.06 -32.18
C ILE A 8 7.37 26.51 -30.97
N SER A 9 6.64 27.63 -31.05
CA SER A 9 5.78 28.07 -29.93
C SER A 9 4.69 27.08 -29.55
N ALA A 10 4.05 26.42 -30.53
CA ALA A 10 3.04 25.39 -30.25
C ALA A 10 3.66 24.19 -29.53
N LEU A 11 4.85 23.75 -29.95
CA LEU A 11 5.57 22.67 -29.30
C LEU A 11 5.98 23.05 -27.87
N THR A 12 6.49 24.26 -27.65
CA THR A 12 6.86 24.73 -26.30
C THR A 12 5.65 24.83 -25.38
N CYS A 13 4.50 25.31 -25.88
CA CYS A 13 3.26 25.37 -25.12
C CYS A 13 2.74 23.95 -24.78
N SER A 14 2.81 23.02 -25.73
CA SER A 14 2.46 21.61 -25.52
C SER A 14 3.35 20.92 -24.48
N LEU A 15 4.65 21.23 -24.46
CA LEU A 15 5.60 20.72 -23.47
C LEU A 15 5.37 21.31 -22.07
N LEU A 16 4.96 22.59 -21.98
CA LEU A 16 4.61 23.22 -20.70
C LEU A 16 3.33 22.64 -20.09
N LEU A 17 2.39 22.20 -20.92
CA LEU A 17 1.15 21.55 -20.47
C LEU A 17 1.35 20.11 -19.96
N LEU A 18 2.52 19.50 -20.21
CA LEU A 18 2.87 18.15 -19.74
C LEU A 18 3.62 18.14 -18.40
N GLN A 19 3.84 19.30 -17.78
CA GLN A 19 4.40 19.39 -16.42
C GLN A 19 3.30 19.05 -15.40
N GLY A 20 2.92 17.77 -15.32
CA GLY A 20 2.12 17.25 -14.22
C GLY A 20 3.01 17.09 -13.00
N CYS A 21 2.95 18.02 -12.05
CA CYS A 21 3.58 17.83 -10.75
C CYS A 21 2.80 16.75 -9.98
N GLN A 22 3.43 15.61 -9.74
CA GLN A 22 2.95 14.63 -8.78
C GLN A 22 3.18 15.18 -7.38
N ASN A 23 2.12 15.35 -6.60
CA ASN A 23 2.15 15.97 -5.29
C ASN A 23 2.26 14.90 -4.20
N THR A 24 3.31 14.96 -3.37
CA THR A 24 3.56 14.02 -2.25
C THR A 24 3.79 14.80 -0.95
N PRO A 25 2.76 15.47 -0.42
CA PRO A 25 2.92 16.38 0.72
C PRO A 25 3.46 15.69 1.98
N GLN A 26 3.12 14.43 2.26
CA GLN A 26 3.62 13.74 3.44
C GLN A 26 5.10 13.41 3.29
N THR A 27 5.51 12.93 2.12
CA THR A 27 6.91 12.62 1.83
C THR A 27 7.76 13.89 1.85
N GLU A 28 7.25 15.00 1.31
CA GLU A 28 7.92 16.31 1.39
C GLU A 28 8.08 16.78 2.84
N MET A 29 7.05 16.61 3.68
CA MET A 29 7.13 16.93 5.11
C MET A 29 8.15 16.07 5.86
N LEU A 30 8.35 14.82 5.43
CA LEU A 30 9.35 13.91 6.00
C LEU A 30 10.73 14.08 5.36
N SER A 31 10.83 14.74 4.21
CA SER A 31 12.09 14.92 3.49
C SER A 31 13.05 15.77 4.33
N GLY A 32 14.15 15.15 4.75
CA GLY A 32 15.13 15.78 5.64
C GLY A 32 14.77 15.79 7.13
N SER A 33 13.71 15.09 7.56
CA SER A 33 13.38 14.91 8.97
C SER A 33 13.22 13.43 9.34
N ILE A 34 13.81 13.03 10.47
CA ILE A 34 13.62 11.71 11.07
C ILE A 34 12.61 11.86 12.22
N LEU A 35 11.60 11.01 12.23
CA LEU A 35 10.67 10.89 13.33
C LEU A 35 11.38 10.23 14.51
N ASN A 36 11.71 11.03 15.53
CA ASN A 36 12.47 10.59 16.70
C ASN A 36 11.65 9.72 17.67
N ASN A 37 10.33 9.65 17.50
CA ASN A 37 9.43 8.87 18.35
C ASN A 37 9.22 7.43 17.87
N VAL A 38 9.90 7.02 16.80
CA VAL A 38 9.88 5.67 16.24
C VAL A 38 11.29 5.26 15.80
N SER A 39 11.54 3.96 15.64
CA SER A 39 12.87 3.46 15.23
C SER A 39 13.31 4.00 13.85
N PRO A 40 14.63 4.18 13.58
CA PRO A 40 15.13 4.59 12.26
C PRO A 40 14.81 3.61 11.13
N ARG A 41 14.71 2.32 11.45
CA ARG A 41 14.25 1.23 10.59
C ARG A 41 13.56 0.19 11.47
N LYS A 42 12.46 -0.37 10.97
CA LYS A 42 11.76 -1.50 11.60
C LYS A 42 11.36 -2.50 10.52
N LEU A 43 11.51 -3.78 10.83
CA LEU A 43 10.93 -4.89 10.09
C LEU A 43 10.31 -5.83 11.13
N ILE A 44 9.00 -6.05 11.03
CA ILE A 44 8.28 -7.01 11.87
C ILE A 44 8.76 -8.39 11.44
N LYS A 45 9.19 -9.20 12.41
CA LYS A 45 9.63 -10.57 12.18
C LYS A 45 8.45 -11.51 12.23
N ASP A 46 8.59 -12.67 11.60
CA ASP A 46 7.66 -13.79 11.72
C ASP A 46 6.23 -13.48 11.23
N VAL A 47 6.07 -12.48 10.36
CA VAL A 47 4.83 -12.29 9.60
C VAL A 47 4.76 -13.38 8.54
N PRO A 48 3.76 -14.27 8.55
CA PRO A 48 3.65 -15.32 7.55
C PRO A 48 3.48 -14.71 6.16
N PHE A 49 4.06 -15.36 5.15
CA PHE A 49 3.89 -14.98 3.75
C PHE A 49 3.15 -16.07 2.98
N TYR A 50 2.17 -15.67 2.19
CA TYR A 50 1.53 -16.54 1.20
C TYR A 50 1.59 -15.86 -0.18
N PRO A 51 2.04 -16.56 -1.23
CA PRO A 51 2.01 -16.03 -2.58
C PRO A 51 0.57 -15.64 -2.98
N GLN A 52 0.38 -14.43 -3.50
CA GLN A 52 -0.94 -13.93 -3.87
C GLN A 52 -1.33 -14.43 -5.26
N GLU A 53 -2.35 -15.29 -5.31
CA GLU A 53 -2.98 -15.66 -6.58
C GLU A 53 -3.91 -14.55 -7.11
N LYS A 54 -4.16 -14.54 -8.42
CA LYS A 54 -4.97 -13.51 -9.06
C LYS A 54 -6.38 -13.45 -8.43
N PHE A 55 -6.79 -12.24 -8.01
CA PHE A 55 -8.05 -11.94 -7.30
C PHE A 55 -8.11 -12.32 -5.81
N PHE A 56 -7.05 -12.90 -5.24
CA PHE A 56 -6.98 -13.31 -3.84
C PHE A 56 -6.18 -12.35 -2.95
N CYS A 57 -5.73 -11.19 -3.44
CA CYS A 57 -4.87 -10.28 -2.66
C CYS A 57 -5.46 -9.86 -1.30
N GLY A 58 -6.77 -9.61 -1.21
CA GLY A 58 -7.45 -9.32 0.07
C GLY A 58 -7.47 -10.53 1.00
N LEU A 59 -7.78 -11.72 0.47
CA LEU A 59 -7.81 -12.97 1.23
C LEU A 59 -6.44 -13.33 1.79
N THR A 60 -5.41 -13.18 0.95
CA THR A 60 -4.02 -13.44 1.32
C THR A 60 -3.54 -12.51 2.41
N THR A 61 -3.64 -11.18 2.21
CA THR A 61 -3.18 -10.20 3.19
C THR A 61 -3.92 -10.31 4.53
N LEU A 62 -5.22 -10.62 4.51
CA LEU A 62 -5.96 -10.89 5.75
C LEU A 62 -5.48 -12.18 6.43
N SER A 63 -5.21 -13.25 5.67
CA SER A 63 -4.68 -14.50 6.22
C SER A 63 -3.32 -14.31 6.86
N GLU A 64 -2.42 -13.56 6.22
CA GLU A 64 -1.11 -13.21 6.78
C GLU A 64 -1.25 -12.47 8.12
N ALA A 65 -2.08 -11.43 8.15
CA ALA A 65 -2.35 -10.66 9.37
C ALA A 65 -2.98 -11.52 10.48
N LEU A 66 -3.97 -12.35 10.15
CA LEU A 66 -4.62 -13.25 11.13
C LEU A 66 -3.64 -14.25 11.72
N ASN A 67 -2.81 -14.89 10.88
CA ASN A 67 -1.82 -15.85 11.33
C ASN A 67 -0.72 -15.20 12.15
N PHE A 68 -0.34 -13.94 11.85
CA PHE A 68 0.56 -13.17 12.69
C PHE A 68 0.01 -12.99 14.12
N TYR A 69 -1.31 -12.83 14.28
CA TYR A 69 -1.99 -12.81 15.58
C TYR A 69 -2.28 -14.20 16.18
N GLY A 70 -1.70 -15.27 15.63
CA GLY A 70 -1.80 -16.63 16.17
C GLY A 70 -3.05 -17.40 15.76
N HIS A 71 -3.83 -16.91 14.80
CA HIS A 71 -4.84 -17.75 14.16
C HIS A 71 -4.19 -18.78 13.22
N SER A 72 -4.97 -19.75 12.75
CA SER A 72 -4.54 -20.74 11.76
C SER A 72 -5.53 -20.71 10.60
N THR A 73 -5.26 -19.83 9.64
CA THR A 73 -6.11 -19.57 8.48
C THR A 73 -5.32 -19.71 7.18
N THR A 74 -6.01 -20.05 6.11
CA THR A 74 -5.51 -19.95 4.74
C THR A 74 -6.40 -19.02 3.92
N PRO A 75 -5.91 -18.46 2.79
CA PRO A 75 -6.75 -17.64 1.89
C PRO A 75 -8.05 -18.35 1.49
N GLU A 76 -8.00 -19.67 1.24
CA GLU A 76 -9.16 -20.50 0.86
C GLU A 76 -10.15 -20.64 2.00
N SER A 77 -9.68 -20.75 3.24
CA SER A 77 -10.55 -20.87 4.42
C SER A 77 -11.31 -19.57 4.72
N ILE A 78 -10.75 -18.42 4.35
CA ILE A 78 -11.34 -17.10 4.54
C ILE A 78 -12.27 -16.73 3.37
N ALA A 79 -12.06 -17.32 2.19
CA ALA A 79 -12.83 -17.05 0.96
C ALA A 79 -14.35 -16.97 1.18
N PRO A 80 -15.02 -17.89 1.91
CA PRO A 80 -16.46 -17.80 2.12
C PRO A 80 -16.93 -16.54 2.85
N SER A 81 -16.05 -15.89 3.64
CA SER A 81 -16.35 -14.67 4.41
C SER A 81 -16.10 -13.37 3.65
N LEU A 82 -15.38 -13.43 2.52
CA LEU A 82 -14.84 -12.28 1.79
C LEU A 82 -15.06 -12.32 0.28
N PHE A 83 -15.56 -13.44 -0.27
CA PHE A 83 -15.79 -13.62 -1.70
C PHE A 83 -17.23 -13.31 -2.08
N ILE A 84 -17.44 -12.22 -2.81
CA ILE A 84 -18.73 -11.92 -3.45
C ILE A 84 -18.69 -12.40 -4.90
N LEU A 85 -19.51 -13.40 -5.22
CA LEU A 85 -19.75 -13.84 -6.59
C LEU A 85 -20.16 -12.64 -7.48
N GLY A 86 -19.33 -12.34 -8.49
CA GLY A 86 -19.54 -11.25 -9.44
C GLY A 86 -18.74 -9.97 -9.18
N ARG A 87 -17.88 -9.94 -8.15
CA ARG A 87 -16.89 -8.88 -7.94
C ARG A 87 -15.50 -9.50 -7.86
N GLU A 88 -14.58 -9.03 -8.71
CA GLU A 88 -13.20 -9.54 -8.82
C GLU A 88 -12.28 -9.07 -7.66
N GLY A 89 -12.75 -9.13 -6.40
CA GLY A 89 -11.96 -8.74 -5.23
C GLY A 89 -12.79 -8.51 -3.95
N SER A 90 -12.11 -8.14 -2.86
CA SER A 90 -12.71 -7.89 -1.53
C SER A 90 -12.85 -6.40 -1.22
N LEU A 91 -13.96 -5.99 -0.63
CA LEU A 91 -14.16 -4.59 -0.21
C LEU A 91 -13.53 -4.33 1.16
N GLN A 92 -13.09 -3.10 1.42
CA GLN A 92 -12.50 -2.74 2.72
C GLN A 92 -13.45 -3.01 3.90
N LEU A 93 -14.76 -2.80 3.72
CA LEU A 93 -15.75 -3.09 4.75
C LEU A 93 -15.83 -4.59 5.08
N GLU A 94 -15.68 -5.44 4.07
CA GLU A 94 -15.67 -6.90 4.24
C GLU A 94 -14.40 -7.33 4.96
N MET A 95 -13.24 -6.77 4.59
CA MET A 95 -11.97 -7.00 5.28
C MET A 95 -12.07 -6.69 6.78
N ILE A 96 -12.67 -5.55 7.13
CA ILE A 96 -12.92 -5.16 8.53
C ILE A 96 -13.88 -6.13 9.21
N SER A 97 -14.98 -6.50 8.54
CA SER A 97 -15.98 -7.42 9.09
C SER A 97 -15.40 -8.82 9.33
N ALA A 98 -14.59 -9.32 8.40
CA ALA A 98 -13.93 -10.61 8.50
C ALA A 98 -12.89 -10.59 9.63
N ALA A 99 -12.02 -9.58 9.71
CA ALA A 99 -11.08 -9.47 10.84
C ALA A 99 -11.81 -9.50 12.21
N ARG A 100 -12.97 -8.83 12.30
CA ARG A 100 -13.80 -8.83 13.51
C ARG A 100 -14.45 -10.18 13.83
N SER A 101 -14.81 -10.99 12.83
CA SER A 101 -15.36 -12.32 13.08
C SER A 101 -14.33 -13.28 13.68
N TYR A 102 -13.04 -13.01 13.47
CA TYR A 102 -11.92 -13.69 14.14
C TYR A 102 -11.55 -13.09 15.50
N GLY A 103 -12.29 -12.08 15.99
CA GLY A 103 -12.05 -11.47 17.30
C GLY A 103 -10.98 -10.36 17.30
N LEU A 104 -10.51 -9.92 16.13
CA LEU A 104 -9.59 -8.80 16.02
C LEU A 104 -10.32 -7.45 15.92
N LEU A 105 -9.73 -6.41 16.52
CA LEU A 105 -10.23 -5.05 16.39
C LEU A 105 -9.66 -4.38 15.13
N ALA A 106 -10.37 -4.50 14.01
CA ALA A 106 -10.02 -3.78 12.79
C ALA A 106 -10.64 -2.37 12.77
N TYR A 107 -9.81 -1.38 12.46
CA TYR A 107 -10.17 0.00 12.20
C TYR A 107 -9.56 0.48 10.88
N SER A 108 -10.28 1.34 10.17
CA SER A 108 -9.75 2.04 9.00
C SER A 108 -9.40 3.45 9.44
N THR A 109 -8.15 3.85 9.22
CA THR A 109 -7.68 5.22 9.45
C THR A 109 -7.27 5.86 8.13
N GLN A 110 -7.17 7.18 8.11
CA GLN A 110 -6.56 7.88 6.99
C GLN A 110 -5.07 7.51 6.91
N SER A 111 -4.57 7.29 5.69
CA SER A 111 -3.18 6.94 5.43
C SER A 111 -2.26 8.10 5.81
N ASP A 112 -1.50 7.93 6.89
CA ASP A 112 -0.50 8.87 7.39
C ASP A 112 0.77 8.10 7.79
N PHE A 113 1.93 8.53 7.29
CA PHE A 113 3.21 7.87 7.59
C PHE A 113 3.55 7.82 9.08
N LYS A 114 3.18 8.83 9.87
CA LYS A 114 3.47 8.84 11.32
C LYS A 114 2.72 7.73 12.04
N THR A 115 1.42 7.58 11.76
CA THR A 115 0.60 6.48 12.29
C THR A 115 1.12 5.14 11.77
N LEU A 116 1.41 5.04 10.47
CA LEU A 116 1.95 3.81 9.89
C LEU A 116 3.24 3.37 10.60
N PHE A 117 4.23 4.27 10.76
CA PHE A 117 5.48 3.92 11.42
C PHE A 117 5.27 3.59 12.89
N SER A 118 4.41 4.32 13.59
CA SER A 118 4.08 4.02 14.98
C SER A 118 3.47 2.62 15.13
N LEU A 119 2.59 2.20 14.22
CA LEU A 119 1.99 0.86 14.27
C LEU A 119 3.03 -0.22 14.01
N ILE A 120 3.83 -0.04 12.97
CA ILE A 120 4.87 -1.00 12.60
C ILE A 120 5.94 -1.12 13.69
N ASP A 121 6.33 -0.02 14.33
CA ASP A 121 7.30 -0.02 15.44
C ASP A 121 6.79 -0.81 16.66
N ASN A 122 5.46 -0.84 16.86
CA ASN A 122 4.76 -1.64 17.88
C ASN A 122 4.37 -3.04 17.38
N ASP A 123 4.99 -3.54 16.31
CA ASP A 123 4.76 -4.87 15.75
C ASP A 123 3.30 -5.11 15.31
N VAL A 124 2.65 -4.07 14.78
CA VAL A 124 1.31 -4.16 14.19
C VAL A 124 1.43 -4.08 12.66
N PRO A 125 1.34 -5.20 11.92
CA PRO A 125 1.34 -5.18 10.47
C PRO A 125 0.06 -4.52 9.94
N VAL A 126 0.18 -3.74 8.86
CA VAL A 126 -0.91 -2.89 8.36
C VAL A 126 -1.30 -3.30 6.94
N ILE A 127 -2.55 -3.70 6.75
CA ILE A 127 -3.12 -3.95 5.43
C ILE A 127 -3.39 -2.60 4.76
N VAL A 128 -2.88 -2.44 3.55
CA VAL A 128 -3.09 -1.24 2.73
C VAL A 128 -3.79 -1.60 1.43
N PHE A 129 -4.58 -0.66 0.91
CA PHE A 129 -5.31 -0.81 -0.33
C PHE A 129 -4.79 0.22 -1.33
N GLN A 130 -4.03 -0.27 -2.32
CA GLN A 130 -3.27 0.53 -3.26
C GLN A 130 -3.87 0.41 -4.66
N ASN A 131 -3.81 1.47 -5.44
CA ASN A 131 -3.97 1.45 -6.88
C ASN A 131 -2.60 1.28 -7.54
N VAL A 132 -2.24 0.05 -7.88
CA VAL A 132 -0.92 -0.29 -8.45
C VAL A 132 -0.83 -0.02 -9.95
N ALA A 133 -1.90 0.49 -10.58
CA ALA A 133 -1.90 0.88 -11.98
C ALA A 133 -2.04 2.39 -12.18
N ALA A 134 -1.82 2.84 -13.42
CA ALA A 134 -1.97 4.25 -13.77
C ALA A 134 -3.40 4.73 -13.48
N SER A 135 -3.56 5.98 -13.03
CA SER A 135 -4.84 6.53 -12.55
C SER A 135 -6.00 6.47 -13.56
N TRP A 136 -5.70 6.35 -14.87
CA TRP A 136 -6.69 6.19 -15.94
C TRP A 136 -7.16 4.73 -16.17
N PHE A 137 -6.49 3.75 -15.56
CA PHE A 137 -6.87 2.33 -15.61
C PHE A 137 -6.55 1.68 -14.25
N PRO A 138 -7.38 1.95 -13.22
CA PRO A 138 -7.05 1.55 -11.85
C PRO A 138 -7.04 0.02 -11.69
N MET A 139 -6.02 -0.47 -10.98
CA MET A 139 -5.89 -1.85 -10.54
C MET A 139 -5.71 -1.81 -9.03
N TRP A 140 -6.81 -2.05 -8.34
CA TRP A 140 -6.83 -2.05 -6.89
C TRP A 140 -6.24 -3.34 -6.33
N HIS A 141 -5.38 -3.19 -5.33
CA HIS A 141 -4.56 -4.28 -4.82
C HIS A 141 -4.33 -4.12 -3.31
N TYR A 142 -4.47 -5.23 -2.58
CA TYR A 142 -4.11 -5.25 -1.16
C TYR A 142 -2.67 -5.70 -0.98
N ALA A 143 -1.94 -5.00 -0.11
CA ALA A 143 -0.61 -5.38 0.35
C ALA A 143 -0.57 -5.33 1.88
N LEU A 144 0.39 -6.02 2.48
CA LEU A 144 0.61 -6.00 3.92
C LEU A 144 1.94 -5.30 4.22
N VAL A 145 1.90 -4.13 4.84
CA VAL A 145 3.11 -3.42 5.29
C VAL A 145 3.64 -4.12 6.54
N ILE A 146 4.93 -4.47 6.47
CA ILE A 146 5.64 -5.17 7.54
C ILE A 146 6.89 -4.42 8.01
N GLY A 147 7.25 -3.30 7.37
CA GLY A 147 8.45 -2.57 7.73
C GLY A 147 8.58 -1.20 7.07
N TYR A 148 9.56 -0.44 7.53
CA TYR A 148 9.97 0.83 6.95
C TYR A 148 11.43 1.15 7.28
N GLY A 149 12.05 2.03 6.49
CA GLY A 149 13.37 2.62 6.73
C GLY A 149 13.32 4.12 6.46
N GLN A 150 13.59 4.94 7.49
CA GLN A 150 13.51 6.40 7.41
C GLN A 150 14.68 7.00 6.62
N ILE A 151 15.87 6.41 6.70
CA ILE A 151 17.06 6.90 6.01
C ILE A 151 16.95 6.61 4.51
N GLU A 152 16.52 5.41 4.15
CA GLU A 152 16.36 4.99 2.76
C GLU A 152 15.04 5.46 2.15
N GLN A 153 14.14 6.00 2.97
CA GLN A 153 12.78 6.40 2.61
C GLN A 153 12.03 5.26 1.91
N LYS A 154 12.03 4.08 2.55
CA LYS A 154 11.43 2.86 2.03
C LYS A 154 10.34 2.32 2.94
N ILE A 155 9.24 1.86 2.33
CA ILE A 155 8.23 0.99 2.94
C ILE A 155 8.51 -0.44 2.48
N ILE A 156 8.37 -1.40 3.39
CA ILE A 156 8.59 -2.81 3.15
C ILE A 156 7.25 -3.54 3.31
N LEU A 157 6.84 -4.27 2.28
CA LEU A 157 5.52 -4.89 2.19
C LEU A 157 5.57 -6.29 1.57
N HIS A 158 4.64 -7.15 2.00
CA HIS A 158 4.26 -8.36 1.28
C HIS A 158 3.27 -7.98 0.17
N THR A 159 3.55 -8.38 -1.08
CA THR A 159 2.67 -8.07 -2.21
C THR A 159 2.90 -9.02 -3.39
N GLY A 160 1.83 -9.46 -4.05
CA GLY A 160 1.94 -10.39 -5.17
C GLY A 160 2.67 -11.68 -4.77
N GLU A 161 3.69 -12.03 -5.53
CA GLU A 161 4.60 -13.15 -5.26
C GLU A 161 5.85 -12.73 -4.46
N ALA A 162 5.97 -11.46 -4.10
CA ALA A 162 7.12 -10.92 -3.38
C ALA A 162 6.86 -10.85 -1.87
N GLU A 163 7.59 -11.66 -1.12
CA GLU A 163 7.61 -11.64 0.35
C GLU A 163 8.19 -10.32 0.88
N VAL A 164 9.25 -9.79 0.26
CA VAL A 164 9.86 -8.53 0.67
C VAL A 164 9.92 -7.60 -0.53
N HIS A 165 8.92 -6.73 -0.65
CA HIS A 165 8.89 -5.67 -1.66
C HIS A 165 9.20 -4.32 -1.02
N GLU A 166 10.19 -3.60 -1.56
CA GLU A 166 10.54 -2.26 -1.10
C GLU A 166 9.98 -1.20 -2.04
N MET A 167 9.23 -0.25 -1.49
CA MET A 167 8.64 0.88 -2.21
C MET A 167 9.18 2.20 -1.64
N SER A 168 9.42 3.22 -2.46
CA SER A 168 9.79 4.54 -1.92
C SER A 168 8.59 5.24 -1.28
N TYR A 169 8.83 6.18 -0.36
CA TYR A 169 7.75 6.96 0.27
C TYR A 169 6.90 7.69 -0.78
N GLU A 170 7.53 8.29 -1.79
CA GLU A 170 6.84 9.02 -2.84
C GLU A 170 5.87 8.11 -3.60
N LEU A 171 6.33 6.91 -3.97
CA LEU A 171 5.51 5.95 -4.70
C LEU A 171 4.41 5.39 -3.80
N PHE A 172 4.70 5.13 -2.52
CA PHE A 172 3.72 4.61 -1.58
C PHE A 172 2.60 5.60 -1.26
N GLU A 173 2.89 6.90 -1.25
CA GLU A 173 1.91 7.94 -0.95
C GLU A 173 0.86 8.16 -2.06
N ILE A 174 1.23 7.84 -3.31
CA ILE A 174 0.42 8.12 -4.50
C ILE A 174 -0.37 6.91 -5.02
N VAL A 175 -0.07 5.71 -4.54
CA VAL A 175 -0.74 4.46 -4.94
C VAL A 175 -1.92 4.15 -4.05
#